data_AF-A0A350BZH0-F1
#
_entry.id   AF-A0A350BZH0-F1
#
_cell.length_a   1.000
_cell.length_b   1.000
_cell.length_c   1.000
_cell.angle_alpha   90.00
_cell.angle_beta   90.00
_cell.angle_gamma   90.00
#
_symmetry.space_group_name_H-M   'P 1'
#
loop_
_entity.id
_entity.type
_entity.pdbx_description
1 polymer ?
#
loop_
_entity_poly.entity_id
_entity_poly.type
_entity_poly.pdbx_seq_one_letter_code
_entity_poly.pdbx_strand_id
1 'polypeptide(L)'
;GRYYALIVESILSGSYDARAIARKDRALNYWYGMSQEVIDVIYAKTLPYNTVKMLDTLKRGIVNGHLHPFDGEIHSQDGIIRKAGDPRLTNEEILQMDWLADNVVGTIPKITEIREDARKTVSVAGVKGATEK
;
A
#
# COMPACT_ATOMS: atom_id res chain seq x y z
N GLY A 1 2.80 11.18 -16.89
CA GLY A 1 1.81 10.68 -15.90
C GLY A 1 1.89 11.49 -14.63
N ARG A 2 0.82 11.53 -13.83
CA ARG A 2 0.70 12.40 -12.63
C ARG A 2 1.84 12.25 -11.63
N TYR A 3 2.31 11.02 -11.38
CA TYR A 3 3.47 10.74 -10.53
C TYR A 3 4.72 11.55 -10.90
N TYR A 4 5.14 11.52 -12.17
CA TYR A 4 6.32 12.27 -12.62
C TYR A 4 6.10 13.79 -12.59
N ALA A 5 4.87 14.24 -12.87
CA ALA A 5 4.54 15.66 -12.75
C ALA A 5 4.71 16.15 -11.30
N LEU A 6 4.24 15.38 -10.31
CA LEU A 6 4.44 15.69 -8.89
C LEU A 6 5.91 15.77 -8.50
N ILE A 7 6.75 14.87 -9.02
CA ILE A 7 8.21 14.94 -8.78
C ILE A 7 8.79 16.22 -9.37
N VAL A 8 8.48 16.55 -10.62
CA VAL A 8 9.01 17.75 -11.28
C VAL A 8 8.50 19.02 -10.59
N GLU A 9 7.22 19.08 -10.22
CA GLU A 9 6.64 20.18 -9.44
C GLU A 9 7.33 20.34 -8.07
N SER A 10 7.65 19.23 -7.39
CA SER A 10 8.42 19.28 -6.14
C SER A 10 9.80 19.91 -6.36
N ILE A 11 10.49 19.54 -7.46
CA ILE A 11 11.79 20.10 -7.86
C ILE A 11 11.68 21.60 -8.13
N LEU A 12 10.71 22.00 -8.95
CA LEU A 12 10.53 23.40 -9.37
C LEU A 12 10.08 24.32 -8.23
N SER A 13 9.26 23.82 -7.30
CA SER A 13 8.77 24.60 -6.16
C SER A 13 9.82 24.86 -5.08
N GLY A 14 11.04 24.32 -5.21
CA GLY A 14 12.10 24.44 -4.20
C GLY A 14 11.80 23.73 -2.88
N SER A 15 10.68 22.99 -2.80
CA SER A 15 10.35 22.06 -1.72
C SER A 15 11.08 20.72 -1.87
N TYR A 16 11.63 20.47 -3.05
CA TYR A 16 12.68 19.50 -3.26
C TYR A 16 13.86 19.88 -2.39
N ASP A 17 14.00 19.13 -1.30
CA ASP A 17 14.96 19.40 -0.26
C ASP A 17 16.37 19.21 -0.81
N ALA A 18 16.91 20.26 -1.42
CA ALA A 18 18.28 20.31 -1.89
C ALA A 18 19.27 20.00 -0.74
N ARG A 19 18.85 20.15 0.52
CA ARG A 19 19.62 19.79 1.71
C ARG A 19 19.54 18.29 2.05
N ALA A 20 18.46 17.60 1.67
CA ALA A 20 18.36 16.14 1.79
C ALA A 20 19.27 15.41 0.80
N ILE A 21 19.50 15.98 -0.39
CA ILE A 21 20.42 15.44 -1.41
C ILE A 21 21.88 15.87 -1.15
N ALA A 22 22.10 17.04 -0.54
CA ALA A 22 23.44 17.46 -0.10
C ALA A 22 24.08 16.46 0.89
N ARG A 23 23.26 15.66 1.58
CA ARG A 23 23.71 14.44 2.24
C ARG A 23 23.53 13.29 1.25
N LYS A 24 24.64 12.70 0.80
CA LYS A 24 24.74 11.64 -0.22
C LYS A 24 23.96 10.33 0.08
N ASP A 25 23.19 10.28 1.16
CA ASP A 25 22.73 9.07 1.83
C ASP A 25 21.22 9.01 2.13
N ARG A 26 20.41 9.98 1.70
CA ARG A 26 18.94 9.94 1.90
C ARG A 26 18.15 9.78 0.60
N ALA A 27 17.52 8.61 0.45
CA ALA A 27 16.46 8.39 -0.52
C ALA A 27 15.16 9.10 -0.07
N LEU A 28 14.45 9.69 -1.03
CA LEU A 28 13.12 10.29 -0.79
C LEU A 28 12.05 9.19 -0.90
N ASN A 29 11.23 9.03 0.14
CA ASN A 29 10.12 8.09 0.17
C ASN A 29 8.81 8.83 -0.14
N TYR A 30 8.08 8.39 -1.17
CA TYR A 30 6.80 8.97 -1.57
C TYR A 30 5.65 7.99 -1.29
N TRP A 31 4.60 8.47 -0.62
CA TRP A 31 3.37 7.73 -0.36
C TRP A 31 2.19 8.43 -1.05
N TYR A 32 2.03 8.17 -2.35
CA TYR A 32 0.95 8.74 -3.16
C TYR A 32 -0.10 7.70 -3.50
N GLY A 33 -1.36 8.11 -3.45
CA GLY A 33 -2.50 7.24 -3.72
C GLY A 33 -3.58 7.98 -4.53
N MET A 34 -4.84 7.70 -4.20
CA MET A 34 -5.98 8.22 -4.97
C MET A 34 -6.18 9.73 -4.79
N SER A 35 -5.83 10.31 -3.62
CA SER A 35 -5.99 11.75 -3.37
C SER A 35 -5.04 12.62 -4.18
N GLN A 36 -3.94 12.05 -4.67
CA GLN A 36 -2.98 12.71 -5.57
C GLN A 36 -3.18 12.31 -7.04
N GLU A 37 -4.25 11.57 -7.35
CA GLU A 37 -4.57 11.09 -8.70
C GLU A 37 -3.47 10.20 -9.32
N VAL A 38 -2.65 9.55 -8.47
CA VAL A 38 -1.63 8.60 -8.91
C VAL A 38 -2.24 7.21 -9.14
N ILE A 39 -3.27 6.86 -8.37
CA ILE A 39 -4.02 5.60 -8.46
C ILE A 39 -5.48 5.93 -8.76
N ASP A 40 -6.10 5.19 -9.67
CA ASP A 40 -7.54 5.26 -9.90
C ASP A 40 -8.14 3.88 -10.21
N VAL A 41 -9.46 3.76 -10.09
CA VAL A 41 -10.26 2.57 -10.37
C VAL A 41 -10.96 2.76 -11.71
N ILE A 42 -10.77 1.80 -12.62
CA ILE A 42 -11.50 1.69 -13.87
C ILE A 42 -12.49 0.54 -13.73
N TYR A 43 -13.76 0.77 -14.09
CA TYR A 43 -14.80 -0.24 -14.03
C TYR A 43 -15.49 -0.44 -15.38
N ALA A 44 -16.08 -1.62 -15.56
CA ALA A 44 -16.78 -1.97 -16.79
C ALA A 44 -18.07 -1.16 -16.97
N LYS A 45 -18.38 -0.79 -18.22
CA LYS A 45 -19.59 -0.03 -18.57
C LYS A 45 -20.90 -0.80 -18.32
N THR A 46 -20.82 -2.11 -18.14
CA THR A 46 -21.96 -3.01 -17.91
C THR A 46 -22.41 -3.03 -16.45
N LEU A 47 -21.68 -2.39 -15.53
CA LEU A 47 -22.07 -2.37 -14.13
C LEU A 47 -23.42 -1.65 -13.91
N PRO A 48 -24.32 -2.21 -13.09
CA PRO A 48 -25.55 -1.52 -12.72
C PRO A 48 -25.28 -0.18 -12.03
N TYR A 49 -26.18 0.79 -12.24
CA TYR A 49 -26.08 2.13 -11.66
C TYR A 49 -25.83 2.12 -10.14
N ASN A 50 -26.52 1.25 -9.41
CA ASN A 50 -26.38 1.17 -7.95
C ASN A 50 -24.96 0.76 -7.52
N THR A 51 -24.32 -0.16 -8.24
CA THR A 51 -22.93 -0.57 -7.99
C THR A 51 -21.98 0.58 -8.28
N VAL A 52 -22.16 1.28 -9.40
CA VAL A 52 -21.34 2.45 -9.74
C VAL A 52 -21.46 3.55 -8.67
N LYS A 53 -22.69 3.85 -8.24
CA LYS A 53 -22.93 4.84 -7.18
C LYS A 53 -22.26 4.46 -5.84
N MET A 54 -22.26 3.17 -5.50
CA MET A 54 -21.55 2.67 -4.32
C MET A 54 -20.04 2.83 -4.48
N LEU A 55 -19.47 2.43 -5.63
CA LEU A 55 -18.04 2.59 -5.93
C LEU A 55 -17.60 4.05 -5.85
N ASP A 56 -18.37 4.98 -6.44
CA ASP A 56 -18.07 6.41 -6.38
C ASP A 56 -18.13 6.97 -4.95
N THR A 57 -18.99 6.41 -4.11
CA THR A 57 -19.08 6.80 -2.70
C THR A 57 -17.87 6.29 -1.91
N LEU A 58 -17.47 5.04 -2.11
CA LEU A 58 -16.26 4.47 -1.50
C LEU A 58 -14.99 5.19 -1.96
N LYS A 59 -14.85 5.44 -3.27
CA LYS A 59 -13.73 6.20 -3.84
C LYS A 59 -13.63 7.58 -3.20
N ARG A 60 -14.74 8.33 -3.12
CA ARG A 60 -14.75 9.65 -2.46
C ARG A 60 -14.39 9.55 -0.97
N GLY A 61 -14.87 8.53 -0.28
CA GLY A 61 -14.49 8.27 1.12
C GLY A 61 -12.97 8.09 1.28
N ILE A 62 -12.34 7.32 0.40
CA ILE A 62 -10.88 7.10 0.40
C ILE A 62 -10.12 8.38 0.03
N VAL A 63 -10.51 9.05 -1.06
CA VAL A 63 -9.87 10.30 -1.53
C VAL A 63 -9.91 11.39 -0.46
N ASN A 64 -11.03 11.51 0.25
CA ASN A 64 -11.21 12.50 1.31
C ASN A 64 -10.68 12.04 2.67
N GLY A 65 -10.05 10.87 2.78
CA GLY A 65 -9.49 10.35 4.03
C GLY A 65 -10.53 9.95 5.09
N HIS A 66 -11.79 9.75 4.70
CA HIS A 66 -12.85 9.26 5.60
C HIS A 66 -12.88 7.73 5.69
N LEU A 67 -12.34 7.05 4.68
CA LEU A 67 -12.20 5.61 4.62
C LEU A 67 -10.74 5.24 4.36
N HIS A 68 -10.27 4.23 5.08
CA HIS A 68 -8.94 3.67 4.90
C HIS A 68 -9.04 2.14 4.78
N PRO A 69 -8.29 1.50 3.87
CA PRO A 69 -8.37 0.04 3.68
C PRO A 69 -7.95 -0.78 4.91
N PHE A 70 -7.07 -0.24 5.75
CA PHE A 70 -6.49 -0.90 6.91
C PHE A 70 -6.85 -0.22 8.22
N ASP A 71 -8.15 0.03 8.38
CA ASP A 71 -8.74 0.68 9.56
C ASP A 71 -9.85 -0.20 10.15
N GLY A 72 -10.10 -0.03 11.45
CA GLY A 72 -11.01 -0.89 12.21
C GLY A 72 -10.39 -2.23 12.62
N GLU A 73 -11.27 -3.20 12.87
CA GLU A 73 -10.89 -4.54 13.31
C GLU A 73 -10.36 -5.38 12.15
N ILE A 74 -9.19 -5.99 12.33
CA ILE A 74 -8.48 -6.74 11.30
C ILE A 74 -8.02 -8.07 11.87
N HIS A 75 -8.35 -9.15 11.17
CA HIS A 75 -7.96 -10.52 11.50
C HIS A 75 -7.06 -11.09 10.41
N SER A 76 -5.97 -11.71 10.81
CA SER A 76 -5.16 -12.56 9.96
C SER A 76 -5.53 -14.03 10.16
N GLN A 77 -4.98 -14.89 9.31
CA GLN A 77 -5.08 -16.34 9.45
C GLN A 77 -4.55 -16.87 10.81
N ASP A 78 -3.69 -16.10 11.50
CA ASP A 78 -3.08 -16.48 12.78
C ASP A 78 -3.72 -15.78 13.99
N GLY A 79 -4.69 -14.87 13.78
CA GLY A 79 -5.44 -14.19 14.85
C GLY A 79 -5.65 -12.70 14.62
N ILE A 80 -5.94 -11.97 15.70
CA ILE A 80 -6.29 -10.55 15.63
C ILE A 80 -5.02 -9.70 15.41
N ILE A 81 -5.01 -8.92 14.32
CA ILE A 81 -3.98 -7.90 14.03
C ILE A 81 -4.34 -6.56 14.68
N ARG A 82 -5.61 -6.15 14.57
CA ARG A 82 -6.14 -4.95 15.22
C ARG A 82 -7.56 -5.19 15.75
N LYS A 83 -7.85 -4.65 16.92
CA LYS A 83 -9.17 -4.72 17.56
C LYS A 83 -10.02 -3.51 17.15
N ALA A 84 -11.34 -3.65 17.28
CA ALA A 84 -12.25 -2.52 17.12
C ALA A 84 -11.86 -1.36 18.06
N GLY A 85 -11.73 -0.16 17.51
CA GLY A 85 -11.37 1.05 18.24
C GLY A 85 -9.86 1.31 18.36
N ASP A 86 -9.02 0.38 17.92
CA ASP A 86 -7.58 0.65 17.78
C ASP A 86 -7.34 1.73 16.71
N PRO A 87 -6.25 2.51 16.82
CA PRO A 87 -5.82 3.39 15.73
C PRO A 87 -5.55 2.59 14.45
N ARG A 88 -5.78 3.20 13.28
CA ARG A 88 -5.42 2.61 11.98
C ARG A 88 -3.96 2.18 11.93
N LEU A 89 -3.65 1.19 11.06
CA LEU A 89 -2.26 0.84 10.80
C LEU A 89 -1.45 2.04 10.30
N THR A 90 -0.21 2.16 10.77
CA THR A 90 0.73 3.15 10.25
C THR A 90 1.21 2.76 8.86
N ASN A 91 1.77 3.71 8.12
CA ASN A 91 2.34 3.41 6.80
C ASN A 91 3.48 2.38 6.91
N GLU A 92 4.27 2.45 7.98
CA GLU A 92 5.35 1.50 8.25
C GLU A 92 4.81 0.10 8.55
N GLU A 93 3.74 -0.01 9.34
CA GLU A 93 3.06 -1.28 9.61
C GLU A 93 2.50 -1.88 8.31
N ILE A 94 1.90 -1.06 7.44
CA ILE A 94 1.39 -1.49 6.13
C ILE A 94 2.52 -1.96 5.21
N LEU A 95 3.63 -1.22 5.16
CA LEU A 95 4.82 -1.58 4.35
C LEU A 95 5.47 -2.90 4.78
N GLN A 96 5.32 -3.27 6.05
CA GLN A 96 5.92 -4.47 6.63
C GLN A 96 4.91 -5.63 6.77
N MET A 97 3.70 -5.51 6.20
CA MET A 97 2.68 -6.55 6.30
C MET A 97 3.20 -7.89 5.78
N ASP A 98 3.18 -8.89 6.66
CA ASP A 98 3.65 -10.25 6.40
C ASP A 98 2.63 -11.33 6.75
N TRP A 99 1.36 -10.96 6.68
CA TRP A 99 0.23 -11.80 6.99
C TRP A 99 -0.85 -11.67 5.92
N LEU A 100 -1.74 -12.68 5.85
CA LEU A 100 -2.93 -12.66 5.02
C LEU A 100 -4.15 -12.52 5.91
N ALA A 101 -5.18 -11.82 5.44
CA ALA A 101 -6.46 -11.75 6.14
C ALA A 101 -7.06 -13.15 6.29
N ASP A 102 -7.82 -13.37 7.36
CA ASP A 102 -8.41 -14.67 7.71
C ASP A 102 -9.30 -15.27 6.60
N ASN A 103 -9.90 -14.43 5.78
CA ASN A 103 -10.75 -14.80 4.66
C ASN A 103 -9.99 -15.11 3.35
N VAL A 104 -8.66 -14.99 3.33
CA VAL A 104 -7.83 -15.33 2.17
C VAL A 104 -7.54 -16.83 2.18
N VAL A 105 -7.85 -17.51 1.07
CA VAL A 105 -7.47 -18.92 0.85
C VAL A 105 -6.11 -18.96 0.16
N GLY A 106 -5.07 -19.32 0.91
CA GLY A 106 -3.69 -19.38 0.45
C GLY A 106 -2.71 -19.17 1.60
N THR A 107 -1.43 -19.26 1.31
CA THR A 107 -0.35 -19.04 2.29
C THR A 107 0.75 -18.20 1.66
N ILE A 108 1.49 -17.46 2.48
CA ILE A 108 2.72 -16.82 2.04
C ILE A 108 3.77 -17.92 1.82
N PRO A 109 4.41 -17.99 0.64
CA PRO A 109 5.33 -19.07 0.31
C PRO A 109 6.61 -18.97 1.15
N LYS A 110 7.14 -20.13 1.55
CA LYS A 110 8.47 -20.24 2.15
C LYS A 110 9.55 -20.01 1.10
N ILE A 111 10.74 -19.58 1.52
CA ILE A 111 11.88 -19.36 0.61
C ILE A 111 12.23 -20.59 -0.23
N THR A 112 12.00 -21.79 0.31
CA THR A 112 12.21 -23.08 -0.39
C THR A 112 11.26 -23.27 -1.56
N GLU A 113 10.04 -22.76 -1.46
CA GLU A 113 8.98 -22.82 -2.48
C GLU A 113 9.15 -21.73 -3.56
N ILE A 114 10.04 -20.76 -3.32
CA ILE A 114 10.35 -19.69 -4.26
C ILE A 114 11.40 -20.16 -5.27
N ARG A 115 11.16 -19.85 -6.55
CA ARG A 115 12.09 -20.12 -7.65
C ARG A 115 13.45 -19.49 -7.36
N GLU A 116 14.53 -20.22 -7.62
CA GLU A 116 15.89 -19.84 -7.18
C GLU A 116 16.33 -18.44 -7.67
N ASP A 117 15.96 -18.07 -8.89
CA ASP A 117 16.29 -16.77 -9.46
C ASP A 117 15.57 -15.60 -8.78
N ALA A 118 14.42 -15.85 -8.15
CA ALA A 118 13.65 -14.86 -7.41
C ALA A 118 14.05 -14.76 -5.92
N ARG A 119 14.75 -15.77 -5.37
CA ARG A 119 15.14 -15.79 -3.94
C ARG A 119 15.96 -14.56 -3.53
N LYS A 120 16.87 -14.09 -4.40
CA LYS A 120 17.68 -12.89 -4.15
C LYS A 120 16.85 -11.61 -4.07
N THR A 121 15.79 -11.51 -4.88
CA THR A 121 14.89 -10.36 -4.86
C THR A 121 14.02 -10.38 -3.60
N VAL A 122 13.51 -11.56 -3.23
CA VAL A 122 12.69 -11.73 -2.02
C VAL A 122 13.50 -11.51 -0.75
N SER A 123 14.79 -11.86 -0.70
CA SER A 123 15.62 -11.55 0.48
C SER A 123 15.82 -10.04 0.70
N VAL A 124 15.67 -9.22 -0.34
CA VAL A 124 15.88 -7.76 -0.26
C VAL A 124 14.57 -7.01 -0.07
N ALA A 125 13.52 -7.39 -0.79
CA ALA A 125 12.26 -6.65 -0.88
C ALA A 125 11.02 -7.50 -0.57
N GLY A 126 11.22 -8.74 -0.10
CA GLY A 126 10.16 -9.69 0.21
C GLY A 126 9.64 -9.57 1.63
N VAL A 127 8.61 -10.38 1.86
CA VAL A 127 7.88 -10.44 3.12
C VAL A 127 8.59 -11.39 4.09
N LYS A 128 8.74 -11.00 5.36
CA LYS A 128 9.49 -11.78 6.38
C LYS A 128 8.94 -13.18 6.60
N GLY A 129 7.63 -13.40 6.43
CA GLY A 129 6.99 -14.72 6.47
C GLY A 129 7.58 -15.76 5.50
N ALA A 130 8.37 -15.34 4.50
CA ALA A 130 9.10 -16.24 3.61
C ALA A 130 10.40 -16.81 4.22
N THR A 131 10.88 -16.29 5.35
CA THR A 131 12.11 -16.79 6.01
C THR A 131 11.87 -18.08 6.79
N GLU A 132 12.87 -18.97 6.83
CA GLU A 132 12.80 -20.27 7.51
C GLU A 132 12.43 -20.10 9.00
N LYS A 133 11.34 -20.76 9.42
CA LYS A 133 11.18 -21.21 10.81
C LYS A 133 11.89 -22.55 10.97
#